data_AF-A0A9D1ZN94-F1
#
_entry.id   AF-A0A9D1ZN94-F1
#
_cell.length_a   1.000
_cell.length_b   1.000
_cell.length_c   1.000
_cell.angle_alpha   90.00
_cell.angle_beta   90.00
_cell.angle_gamma   90.00
#
_symmetry.space_group_name_H-M   'P 1'
#
loop_
_entity.id
_entity.type
_entity.pdbx_description
1 polymer ?
#
loop_
_entity_poly.entity_id
_entity_poly.type
_entity_poly.pdbx_seq_one_letter_code
_entity_poly.pdbx_strand_id
1 'polypeptide(L)'
;MIKFGKRVNYRPLIISLVLGLFPGLIFAMVGFGKIPSILVGIGIFLVFFVGYYFRILPVLFNYWEVGNGYVQYINLNKTSARFKALLLPFSVHMKTIDFNSIKSATIKGDLSKLEQEPMAIPYSGYLAVITAVLSIIHNPVDITFELTDGTSITVGAARDMVYGKDKAIKKLEKMLNQMSDAKIQVIDQTDHKVKLV
;
A
#
# COMPACT_ATOMS: atom_id res chain seq x y z
N MET A 1 1.90 -7.94 18.36
CA MET A 1 1.75 -7.87 16.89
C MET A 1 2.11 -6.47 16.41
N ILE A 2 3.04 -6.36 15.47
CA ILE A 2 3.48 -5.10 14.85
C ILE A 2 2.80 -5.02 13.48
N LYS A 3 2.15 -3.90 13.17
CA LYS A 3 1.33 -3.75 11.95
C LYS A 3 1.87 -2.63 11.08
N PHE A 4 1.91 -2.87 9.77
CA PHE A 4 2.36 -1.93 8.75
C PHE A 4 1.34 -1.83 7.61
N GLY A 5 1.32 -0.67 6.98
CA GLY A 5 0.48 -0.37 5.84
C GLY A 5 -1.00 -0.29 6.18
N LYS A 6 -1.84 -0.52 5.16
CA LYS A 6 -3.29 -0.36 5.25
C LYS A 6 -4.01 -1.48 4.52
N ARG A 7 -5.02 -2.09 5.15
CA ARG A 7 -5.87 -3.10 4.51
C ARG A 7 -6.74 -2.47 3.43
N VAL A 8 -6.96 -3.21 2.35
CA VAL A 8 -7.91 -2.83 1.30
C VAL A 8 -9.31 -2.70 1.91
N ASN A 9 -10.03 -1.67 1.52
CA ASN A 9 -11.39 -1.40 1.95
C ASN A 9 -12.24 -0.93 0.75
N TYR A 10 -13.53 -0.65 0.97
CA TYR A 10 -14.43 -0.21 -0.11
C TYR A 10 -14.19 1.22 -0.62
N ARG A 11 -13.20 1.95 -0.09
CA ARG A 11 -12.95 3.35 -0.46
C ARG A 11 -12.68 3.53 -1.97
N PRO A 12 -11.84 2.70 -2.65
CA PRO A 12 -11.65 2.79 -4.09
C PRO A 12 -12.93 2.66 -4.90
N LEU A 13 -13.78 1.69 -4.53
CA LEU A 13 -15.05 1.42 -5.20
C LEU A 13 -16.03 2.60 -5.01
N ILE A 14 -16.22 3.05 -3.77
CA ILE A 14 -17.14 4.15 -3.44
C ILE A 14 -16.72 5.44 -4.12
N ILE A 15 -15.43 5.81 -4.05
CA ILE A 15 -14.94 7.04 -4.69
C ILE A 15 -15.13 6.98 -6.20
N SER A 16 -14.78 5.85 -6.83
CA SER A 16 -14.95 5.70 -8.28
C SER A 16 -16.43 5.77 -8.68
N LEU A 17 -17.32 5.19 -7.87
CA LEU A 17 -18.77 5.21 -8.10
C LEU A 17 -19.33 6.63 -8.00
N VAL A 18 -18.97 7.39 -6.95
CA VAL A 18 -19.41 8.79 -6.80
C VAL A 18 -18.90 9.65 -7.94
N LEU A 19 -17.61 9.51 -8.31
CA LEU A 19 -17.00 10.25 -9.41
C LEU A 19 -17.58 9.88 -10.78
N GLY A 20 -18.08 8.66 -10.97
CA GLY A 20 -18.77 8.27 -12.20
C GLY A 20 -20.22 8.71 -12.24
N LEU A 21 -20.97 8.52 -11.15
CA LEU A 21 -22.40 8.85 -11.10
C LEU A 21 -22.64 10.35 -11.19
N PHE A 22 -21.84 11.17 -10.52
CA PHE A 22 -22.11 12.61 -10.44
C PHE A 22 -22.05 13.32 -11.80
N PRO A 23 -21.01 13.15 -12.64
CA PRO A 23 -20.99 13.72 -13.98
C PRO A 23 -22.04 13.09 -14.91
N GLY A 24 -22.31 11.78 -14.78
CA GLY A 24 -23.36 11.12 -15.55
C GLY A 24 -24.75 11.72 -15.27
N LEU A 25 -25.05 12.05 -14.01
CA LEU A 25 -26.29 12.74 -13.64
C LEU A 25 -26.35 14.16 -14.20
N ILE A 26 -25.24 14.91 -14.15
CA ILE A 26 -25.18 16.25 -14.74
C ILE A 26 -25.47 16.18 -16.26
N PHE A 27 -24.85 15.24 -16.98
CA PHE A 27 -25.10 15.04 -18.40
C PHE A 27 -26.57 14.72 -18.70
N ALA A 28 -27.22 13.93 -17.84
CA ALA A 28 -28.64 13.62 -17.98
C ALA A 28 -29.52 14.86 -17.78
N MET A 29 -29.18 15.71 -16.80
CA MET A 29 -29.92 16.95 -16.50
C MET A 29 -29.80 18.00 -17.61
N VAL A 30 -28.65 18.07 -18.30
CA VAL A 30 -28.41 19.03 -19.40
C VAL A 30 -29.12 18.60 -20.70
N GLY A 31 -29.73 17.41 -20.74
CA GLY A 31 -30.58 16.99 -21.86
C GLY A 31 -29.85 16.23 -22.98
N PHE A 32 -28.63 15.73 -22.74
CA PHE A 32 -27.88 14.90 -23.70
C PHE A 32 -28.47 13.49 -23.93
N GLY A 33 -29.64 13.20 -23.36
CA GLY A 33 -30.29 11.89 -23.45
C GLY A 33 -29.74 10.87 -22.44
N LYS A 34 -30.56 9.84 -22.15
CA LYS A 34 -30.25 8.85 -21.10
C LYS A 34 -29.01 8.00 -21.42
N ILE A 35 -28.90 7.53 -22.66
CA ILE A 35 -27.82 6.61 -23.07
C ILE A 35 -26.44 7.29 -23.00
N PRO A 36 -26.22 8.48 -23.62
CA PRO A 36 -24.92 9.15 -23.53
C PRO A 36 -24.51 9.48 -22.09
N SER A 37 -25.48 9.86 -21.25
CA SER A 37 -25.23 10.18 -19.84
C SER A 37 -24.73 8.96 -19.04
N ILE A 38 -25.32 7.79 -19.27
CA ILE A 38 -24.88 6.53 -18.66
C ILE A 38 -23.48 6.17 -19.14
N LEU A 39 -23.20 6.29 -20.44
CA LEU A 39 -21.89 5.98 -21.01
C LEU A 39 -20.79 6.87 -20.44
N VAL A 40 -21.04 8.18 -20.29
CA VAL A 40 -20.11 9.12 -19.65
C VAL A 40 -19.86 8.70 -18.20
N GLY A 41 -20.90 8.38 -17.43
CA GLY A 41 -20.74 7.98 -16.04
C GLY A 41 -19.95 6.68 -15.86
N ILE A 42 -20.23 5.67 -16.69
CA ILE A 42 -19.48 4.41 -16.73
C ILE A 42 -18.03 4.66 -17.15
N GLY A 43 -17.80 5.48 -18.16
CA GLY A 43 -16.46 5.83 -18.62
C GLY A 43 -15.60 6.43 -17.51
N ILE A 44 -16.13 7.43 -16.79
CA ILE A 44 -15.43 8.06 -15.67
C ILE A 44 -15.22 7.07 -14.53
N PHE A 45 -16.23 6.26 -14.19
CA PHE A 45 -16.07 5.19 -13.20
C PHE A 45 -14.91 4.26 -13.56
N LEU A 46 -14.82 3.79 -14.81
CA LEU A 46 -13.76 2.87 -15.25
C LEU A 46 -12.38 3.53 -15.22
N VAL A 47 -12.27 4.82 -15.57
CA VAL A 47 -11.01 5.57 -15.48
C VAL A 47 -10.50 5.60 -14.04
N PHE A 48 -11.34 5.89 -13.06
CA PHE A 48 -10.91 5.91 -11.66
C PHE A 48 -10.72 4.51 -11.08
N PHE A 49 -11.65 3.59 -11.35
CA PHE A 49 -11.63 2.25 -10.77
C PHE A 49 -10.49 1.39 -11.32
N VAL A 50 -10.40 1.28 -12.65
CA VAL A 50 -9.40 0.46 -13.34
C VAL A 50 -8.16 1.26 -13.72
N GLY A 51 -8.33 2.48 -14.22
CA GLY A 51 -7.19 3.30 -14.65
C GLY A 51 -6.30 3.73 -13.48
N TYR A 52 -6.91 4.19 -12.38
CA TYR A 52 -6.17 4.68 -11.21
C TYR A 52 -6.05 3.63 -10.10
N TYR A 53 -7.15 3.26 -9.45
CA TYR A 53 -7.11 2.47 -8.22
C TYR A 53 -6.55 1.05 -8.42
N PHE A 54 -6.89 0.36 -9.50
CA PHE A 54 -6.37 -0.98 -9.78
C PHE A 54 -4.85 -1.01 -9.93
N ARG A 55 -4.26 0.02 -10.56
CA ARG A 55 -2.81 0.09 -10.75
C ARG A 55 -2.07 0.41 -9.46
N ILE A 56 -2.62 1.34 -8.67
CA ILE A 56 -1.96 1.83 -7.45
C ILE A 56 -2.28 1.01 -6.19
N LEU A 57 -3.20 0.04 -6.29
CA LEU A 57 -3.62 -0.79 -5.17
C LEU A 57 -2.46 -1.40 -4.36
N PRO A 58 -1.42 -2.00 -4.99
CA PRO A 58 -0.31 -2.61 -4.25
C PRO A 58 0.50 -1.58 -3.45
N VAL A 59 0.53 -0.32 -3.87
CA VAL A 59 1.25 0.76 -3.18
C VAL A 59 0.40 1.31 -2.03
N LEU A 60 -0.88 1.59 -2.29
CA LEU A 60 -1.77 2.20 -1.29
C LEU A 60 -2.16 1.26 -0.16
N PHE A 61 -2.35 -0.02 -0.47
CA PHE A 61 -2.94 -1.02 0.44
C PHE A 61 -2.02 -2.22 0.68
N ASN A 62 -0.73 -1.94 0.90
CA ASN A 62 0.27 -2.94 1.25
C ASN A 62 0.22 -3.29 2.76
N TYR A 63 -0.81 -4.03 3.20
CA TYR A 63 -0.89 -4.45 4.60
C TYR A 63 -0.05 -5.69 4.89
N TRP A 64 0.70 -5.62 5.98
CA TRP A 64 1.38 -6.77 6.55
C TRP A 64 1.59 -6.58 8.06
N GLU A 65 1.86 -7.66 8.76
CA GLU A 65 2.07 -7.66 10.20
C GLU A 65 3.05 -8.74 10.64
N VAL A 66 3.69 -8.50 11.78
CA VAL A 66 4.61 -9.43 12.44
C VAL A 66 4.01 -9.82 13.78
N GLY A 67 3.81 -11.13 13.94
CA GLY A 67 3.32 -11.75 15.15
C GLY A 67 4.44 -12.41 15.95
N ASN A 68 4.07 -13.26 16.90
CA ASN A 68 5.03 -14.06 17.65
C ASN A 68 5.43 -15.27 16.79
N GLY A 69 6.56 -15.17 16.09
CA GLY A 69 7.11 -16.26 15.28
C GLY A 69 6.56 -16.35 13.86
N TYR A 70 5.82 -15.34 13.37
CA TYR A 70 5.32 -15.31 12.00
C TYR A 70 5.29 -13.91 11.40
N VAL A 71 5.30 -13.86 10.07
CA VAL A 71 4.99 -12.69 9.26
C VAL A 71 3.72 -12.99 8.45
N GLN A 72 2.77 -12.07 8.44
CA GLN A 72 1.57 -12.15 7.59
C GLN A 72 1.53 -10.97 6.63
N TYR A 73 1.20 -11.22 5.37
CA TYR A 73 1.17 -10.18 4.34
C TYR A 73 0.05 -10.39 3.32
N ILE A 74 -0.42 -9.30 2.73
CA ILE A 74 -1.35 -9.37 1.60
C ILE A 74 -0.57 -9.36 0.29
N ASN A 75 -0.71 -10.41 -0.52
CA ASN A 75 -0.10 -10.46 -1.84
C ASN A 75 -1.04 -9.89 -2.91
N LEU A 76 -0.78 -8.64 -3.30
CA LEU A 76 -1.49 -7.95 -4.39
C LEU A 76 -0.70 -7.95 -5.72
N ASN A 77 0.32 -8.80 -5.88
CA ASN A 77 1.11 -8.82 -7.12
C ASN A 77 0.34 -9.43 -8.29
N LYS A 78 -0.62 -10.33 -8.01
CA LYS A 78 -1.46 -10.95 -9.03
C LYS A 78 -2.65 -10.05 -9.41
N THR A 79 -2.89 -9.89 -10.72
CA THR A 79 -4.03 -9.16 -11.29
C THR A 79 -5.37 -9.61 -10.72
N SER A 80 -5.59 -10.93 -10.60
CA SER A 80 -6.81 -11.50 -10.03
C SER A 80 -7.01 -11.13 -8.56
N ALA A 81 -5.92 -11.12 -7.77
CA ALA A 81 -5.96 -10.70 -6.38
C ALA A 81 -6.32 -9.21 -6.25
N ARG A 82 -5.80 -8.35 -7.16
CA ARG A 82 -6.14 -6.92 -7.20
C ARG A 82 -7.62 -6.69 -7.51
N PHE A 83 -8.17 -7.36 -8.51
CA PHE A 83 -9.60 -7.25 -8.83
C PHE A 83 -10.48 -7.75 -7.67
N LYS A 84 -10.13 -8.91 -7.10
CA LYS A 84 -10.83 -9.45 -5.93
C LYS A 84 -10.79 -8.47 -4.77
N ALA A 85 -9.64 -7.85 -4.53
CA ALA A 85 -9.46 -6.86 -3.47
C ALA A 85 -10.28 -5.58 -3.67
N LEU A 86 -10.42 -5.11 -4.91
CA LEU A 86 -11.21 -3.93 -5.23
C LEU A 86 -12.72 -4.16 -5.10
N LEU A 87 -13.21 -5.32 -5.55
CA LEU A 87 -14.64 -5.65 -5.53
C LEU A 87 -15.09 -6.21 -4.17
N LEU A 88 -14.25 -7.04 -3.56
CA LEU A 88 -14.53 -7.81 -2.34
C LEU A 88 -13.34 -7.74 -1.38
N PRO A 89 -13.05 -6.56 -0.79
CA PRO A 89 -11.87 -6.34 0.05
C PRO A 89 -11.76 -7.33 1.22
N PHE A 90 -12.89 -7.73 1.81
CA PHE A 90 -12.92 -8.68 2.92
C PHE A 90 -12.62 -10.14 2.53
N SER A 91 -12.60 -10.46 1.24
CA SER A 91 -12.30 -11.81 0.74
C SER A 91 -10.80 -12.03 0.45
N VAL A 92 -9.98 -11.01 0.72
CA VAL A 92 -8.53 -11.07 0.55
C VAL A 92 -7.90 -11.65 1.80
N HIS A 93 -7.37 -12.86 1.69
CA HIS A 93 -6.70 -13.54 2.79
C HIS A 93 -5.23 -13.13 2.84
N MET A 94 -4.69 -13.04 4.06
CA MET A 94 -3.27 -12.86 4.28
C MET A 94 -2.56 -14.21 4.10
N LYS A 95 -1.33 -14.16 3.57
CA LYS A 95 -0.42 -15.29 3.57
C LYS A 95 0.45 -15.22 4.81
N THR A 96 0.67 -16.36 5.46
CA THR A 96 1.53 -16.49 6.64
C THR A 96 2.86 -17.11 6.24
N ILE A 97 3.94 -16.62 6.84
CA ILE A 97 5.29 -17.16 6.77
C ILE A 97 5.74 -17.36 8.21
N ASP A 98 6.14 -18.58 8.56
CA ASP A 98 6.72 -18.85 9.87
C ASP A 98 8.18 -18.39 9.91
N PHE A 99 8.64 -17.88 11.05
CA PHE A 99 10.02 -17.42 11.23
C PHE A 99 11.04 -18.51 10.92
N ASN A 100 10.71 -19.77 11.21
CA ASN A 100 11.56 -20.93 10.89
C ASN A 100 11.80 -21.11 9.38
N SER A 101 10.94 -20.52 8.53
CA SER A 101 11.11 -20.53 7.08
C SER A 101 11.84 -19.30 6.55
N ILE A 102 12.18 -18.33 7.41
CA ILE A 102 12.88 -17.10 7.03
C ILE A 102 14.36 -17.28 7.30
N LYS A 103 15.17 -17.16 6.24
CA LYS A 103 16.63 -17.21 6.31
C LYS A 103 17.21 -15.85 6.70
N SER A 104 16.75 -14.80 6.02
CA SER A 104 17.24 -13.43 6.23
C SER A 104 16.13 -12.41 6.03
N ALA A 105 16.29 -11.25 6.67
CA ALA A 105 15.47 -10.07 6.48
C ALA A 105 16.38 -8.90 6.08
N THR A 106 16.20 -8.41 4.85
CA THR A 106 16.96 -7.26 4.32
C THR A 106 16.07 -6.03 4.30
N ILE A 107 16.53 -4.92 4.89
CA ILE A 107 15.84 -3.63 4.81
C ILE A 107 16.59 -2.73 3.82
N LYS A 108 15.84 -2.13 2.88
CA LYS A 108 16.35 -1.18 1.89
C LYS A 108 15.51 0.11 1.92
N GLY A 109 16.17 1.25 1.77
CA GLY A 109 15.52 2.56 1.66
C GLY A 109 16.21 3.66 2.44
N ASP A 110 15.82 4.91 2.19
CA ASP A 110 16.29 6.07 2.97
C ASP A 110 15.37 6.29 4.17
N LEU A 111 15.88 6.02 5.37
CA LEU A 111 15.16 6.27 6.63
C LEU A 111 15.37 7.70 7.13
N SER A 112 16.33 8.42 6.57
CA SER A 112 16.79 9.73 7.05
C SER A 112 16.07 10.87 6.36
N LYS A 113 15.94 10.83 5.03
CA LYS A 113 15.21 11.85 4.25
C LYS A 113 13.84 11.32 3.90
N LEU A 114 12.81 12.04 4.33
CA LEU A 114 11.49 11.91 3.76
C LEU A 114 11.28 13.14 2.90
N GLU A 115 11.27 12.95 1.59
CA GLU A 115 10.73 13.95 0.67
C GLU A 115 9.23 14.01 0.91
N GLN A 116 8.81 14.93 1.78
CA GLN A 116 7.42 15.25 1.95
C GLN A 116 7.01 16.10 0.75
N GLU A 117 6.31 15.49 -0.20
CA GLU A 117 5.62 16.26 -1.23
C GLU A 117 4.69 17.26 -0.54
N PRO A 118 4.72 18.56 -0.92
CA PRO A 118 3.93 19.57 -0.25
C PRO A 118 2.46 19.14 -0.19
N MET A 119 1.84 19.25 0.99
CA MET A 119 0.42 18.96 1.15
C MET A 119 -0.37 19.79 0.14
N ALA A 120 -1.05 19.15 -0.80
CA ALA A 120 -1.81 19.83 -1.84
C ALA A 120 -3.14 20.47 -1.35
N ILE A 121 -3.27 20.75 -0.05
CA ILE A 121 -4.36 21.55 0.49
C ILE A 121 -3.87 23.01 0.49
N PRO A 122 -4.53 23.92 -0.25
CA PRO A 122 -5.97 23.92 -0.55
C PRO A 122 -6.36 23.66 -2.03
N TYR A 123 -5.46 23.13 -2.86
CA TYR A 123 -5.64 23.15 -4.32
C TYR A 123 -6.74 22.21 -4.85
N SER A 124 -6.83 20.95 -4.41
CA SER A 124 -7.99 20.09 -4.69
C SER A 124 -7.98 18.76 -3.90
N GLY A 125 -9.16 18.17 -3.69
CA GLY A 125 -9.28 16.85 -3.08
C GLY A 125 -8.64 15.72 -3.90
N TYR A 126 -8.48 15.89 -5.22
CA TYR A 126 -7.78 14.93 -6.08
C TYR A 126 -6.26 14.95 -5.85
N LEU A 127 -5.66 16.14 -5.75
CA LEU A 127 -4.23 16.27 -5.47
C LEU A 127 -3.88 15.74 -4.07
N ALA A 128 -4.78 15.84 -3.10
CA ALA A 128 -4.59 15.24 -1.77
C ALA A 128 -4.47 13.70 -1.81
N VAL A 129 -5.11 13.04 -2.78
CA VAL A 129 -5.00 11.58 -2.95
C VAL A 129 -3.72 11.20 -3.69
N ILE A 130 -3.30 11.99 -4.69
CA ILE A 130 -2.10 11.74 -5.47
C ILE A 130 -0.80 12.05 -4.71
N THR A 131 -0.75 13.17 -3.99
CA THR A 131 0.44 13.57 -3.20
C THR A 131 0.85 12.50 -2.19
N ALA A 132 -0.13 11.89 -1.52
CA ALA A 132 0.13 10.78 -0.61
C ALA A 132 0.74 9.56 -1.33
N VAL A 133 0.26 9.24 -2.53
CA VAL A 133 0.81 8.15 -3.34
C VAL A 133 2.23 8.46 -3.80
N LEU A 134 2.46 9.67 -4.33
CA LEU A 134 3.77 10.10 -4.81
C LEU A 134 4.79 10.09 -3.68
N SER A 135 4.42 10.57 -2.50
CA SER A 135 5.28 10.50 -1.31
C SER A 135 5.68 9.06 -0.96
N ILE A 136 4.78 8.09 -1.11
CA ILE A 136 5.09 6.67 -0.87
C ILE A 136 6.04 6.12 -1.94
N ILE A 137 5.86 6.53 -3.21
CA ILE A 137 6.69 6.08 -4.33
C ILE A 137 8.10 6.69 -4.25
N HIS A 138 8.24 7.97 -3.90
CA HIS A 138 9.53 8.66 -3.81
C HIS A 138 10.34 8.27 -2.57
N ASN A 139 9.69 7.73 -1.53
CA ASN A 139 10.34 7.30 -0.30
C ASN A 139 10.18 5.78 -0.09
N PRO A 140 10.73 4.93 -0.98
CA PRO A 140 10.60 3.49 -0.85
C PRO A 140 11.38 3.01 0.39
N VAL A 141 10.68 2.29 1.25
CA VAL A 141 11.26 1.56 2.38
C VAL A 141 10.70 0.16 2.31
N ASP A 142 11.54 -0.75 1.82
CA ASP A 142 11.18 -2.13 1.52
C ASP A 142 11.92 -3.09 2.43
N ILE A 143 11.21 -4.14 2.86
CA ILE A 143 11.75 -5.24 3.64
C ILE A 143 11.60 -6.50 2.80
N THR A 144 12.71 -7.14 2.47
CA THR A 144 12.74 -8.40 1.73
C THR A 144 13.07 -9.53 2.68
N PHE A 145 12.16 -10.49 2.80
CA PHE A 145 12.38 -11.76 3.48
C PHE A 145 12.88 -12.77 2.45
N GLU A 146 14.09 -13.29 2.66
CA GLU A 146 14.55 -14.47 1.93
C GLU A 146 14.16 -15.72 2.72
N LEU A 147 13.50 -16.65 2.05
CA LEU A 147 13.04 -17.88 2.64
C LEU A 147 14.08 -19.00 2.47
N THR A 148 13.97 -20.02 3.32
CA THR A 148 14.88 -21.19 3.29
C THR A 148 14.75 -22.01 2.01
N ASP A 149 13.62 -21.92 1.30
CA ASP A 149 13.38 -22.54 0.00
C ASP A 149 13.97 -21.74 -1.19
N GLY A 150 14.63 -20.62 -0.92
CA GLY A 150 15.22 -19.74 -1.92
C GLY A 150 14.25 -18.74 -2.54
N THR A 151 12.97 -18.75 -2.17
CA THR A 151 12.02 -17.72 -2.60
C THR A 151 12.18 -16.44 -1.78
N SER A 152 11.72 -15.31 -2.31
CA SER A 152 11.80 -14.02 -1.63
C SER A 152 10.45 -13.30 -1.63
N ILE A 153 10.18 -12.59 -0.54
CA ILE A 153 8.93 -11.85 -0.34
C ILE A 153 9.28 -10.44 0.10
N THR A 154 8.88 -9.46 -0.69
CA THR A 154 9.07 -8.04 -0.38
C THR A 154 7.78 -7.42 0.13
N VAL A 155 7.87 -6.74 1.27
CA VAL A 155 6.80 -5.94 1.88
C VAL A 155 7.29 -4.51 2.08
N GLY A 156 6.38 -3.54 2.05
CA GLY A 156 6.73 -2.11 2.13
C GLY A 156 6.33 -1.49 3.46
N ALA A 157 7.20 -0.65 4.02
CA ALA A 157 6.94 0.22 5.17
C ALA A 157 6.86 1.71 4.79
N ALA A 158 7.09 2.05 3.52
CA ALA A 158 7.06 3.42 2.99
C ALA A 158 5.83 4.24 3.43
N ARG A 159 4.64 3.62 3.42
CA ARG A 159 3.41 4.27 3.89
C ARG A 159 3.52 4.75 5.34
N ASP A 160 3.93 3.88 6.25
CA ASP A 160 4.05 4.23 7.67
C ASP A 160 5.11 5.32 7.88
N MET A 161 6.19 5.29 7.09
CA MET A 161 7.23 6.32 7.10
C MET A 161 6.67 7.68 6.70
N VAL A 162 5.92 7.76 5.59
CA VAL A 162 5.30 9.01 5.10
C VAL A 162 4.31 9.61 6.11
N TYR A 163 3.48 8.77 6.77
CA TYR A 163 2.46 9.26 7.71
C TYR A 163 2.93 9.42 9.15
N GLY A 164 4.12 8.91 9.52
CA GLY A 164 4.58 8.93 10.90
C GLY A 164 5.94 8.25 11.09
N LYS A 165 7.00 8.90 10.58
CA LYS A 165 8.40 8.46 10.62
C LYS A 165 8.84 7.84 11.95
N ASP A 166 8.77 8.59 13.05
CA ASP A 166 9.32 8.12 14.34
C ASP A 166 8.61 6.88 14.84
N LYS A 167 7.29 6.80 14.60
CA LYS A 167 6.49 5.63 14.94
C LYS A 167 6.83 4.44 14.03
N ALA A 168 7.08 4.69 12.75
CA ALA A 168 7.47 3.67 11.79
C ALA A 168 8.86 3.10 12.10
N ILE A 169 9.84 3.95 12.43
CA ILE A 169 11.19 3.55 12.87
C ILE A 169 11.10 2.66 14.12
N LYS A 170 10.37 3.10 15.16
CA LYS A 170 10.17 2.28 16.37
C LYS A 170 9.53 0.91 16.08
N LYS A 171 8.61 0.84 15.11
CA LYS A 171 8.02 -0.43 14.68
C LYS A 171 9.05 -1.31 13.96
N LEU A 172 9.89 -0.74 13.10
CA LEU A 172 10.95 -1.44 12.40
C LEU A 172 12.00 -1.97 13.37
N GLU A 173 12.49 -1.15 14.30
CA GLU A 173 13.42 -1.58 15.37
C GLU A 173 12.83 -2.75 16.17
N LYS A 174 11.58 -2.63 16.60
CA LYS A 174 10.91 -3.70 17.35
C LYS A 174 10.80 -4.99 16.52
N MET A 175 10.52 -4.89 15.23
CA MET A 175 10.45 -6.04 14.34
C MET A 175 11.82 -6.71 14.18
N LEU A 176 12.86 -5.92 13.93
CA LEU A 176 14.22 -6.42 13.75
C LEU A 176 14.70 -7.13 15.02
N ASN A 177 14.47 -6.55 16.19
CA ASN A 177 14.80 -7.20 17.46
C ASN A 177 14.10 -8.57 17.59
N GLN A 178 12.81 -8.66 17.25
CA GLN A 178 12.10 -9.95 17.26
C GLN A 178 12.69 -10.97 16.28
N MET A 179 13.23 -10.53 15.15
CA MET A 179 13.87 -11.40 14.15
C MET A 179 15.25 -11.85 14.61
N SER A 180 16.05 -10.94 15.18
CA SER A 180 17.35 -11.23 15.76
C SER A 180 17.25 -12.21 16.94
N ASP A 181 16.25 -12.02 17.82
CA ASP A 181 15.93 -12.95 18.92
C ASP A 181 15.59 -14.36 18.41
N ALA A 182 14.96 -14.44 17.24
CA ALA A 182 14.65 -15.68 16.55
C ALA A 182 15.82 -16.23 15.70
N LYS A 183 17.02 -15.64 15.81
CA LYS A 183 18.24 -16.00 15.06
C LYS A 183 18.12 -15.85 13.54
N ILE A 184 17.22 -15.00 13.06
CA ILE A 184 17.12 -14.65 11.64
C ILE A 184 18.20 -13.61 11.33
N GLN A 185 18.91 -13.78 10.21
CA GLN A 185 19.92 -12.82 9.79
C GLN A 185 19.27 -11.49 9.36
N VAL A 186 19.61 -10.40 10.04
CA VAL A 186 19.17 -9.05 9.66
C VAL A 186 20.26 -8.36 8.85
N ILE A 187 19.90 -7.82 7.68
CA ILE A 187 20.80 -7.09 6.79
C ILE A 187 20.24 -5.68 6.60
N ASP A 188 20.91 -4.70 7.22
CA ASP A 188 20.58 -3.29 7.07
C ASP A 188 21.32 -2.70 5.85
N GLN A 189 20.56 -2.30 4.83
CA GLN A 189 21.04 -1.59 3.64
C GLN A 189 20.42 -0.18 3.55
N THR A 190 20.12 0.42 4.69
CA THR A 190 19.58 1.77 4.76
C THR A 190 20.69 2.83 4.75
N ASP A 191 20.34 4.04 4.30
CA ASP A 191 21.32 5.12 4.17
C ASP A 191 21.85 5.58 5.55
N HIS A 192 23.16 5.85 5.62
CA HIS A 192 24.04 5.69 6.79
C HIS A 192 23.78 6.53 8.07
N LYS A 193 22.61 7.16 8.25
CA LYS A 193 22.32 8.02 9.41
C LYS A 193 21.42 7.39 10.47
N VAL A 194 20.67 6.34 10.16
CA VAL A 194 19.82 5.64 11.13
C VAL A 194 20.29 4.19 11.18
N LYS A 195 21.14 3.85 12.15
CA LYS A 195 21.49 2.45 12.40
C LYS A 195 20.29 1.80 13.06
N LEU A 196 19.62 0.91 12.34
CA LEU A 196 18.65 0.01 12.94
C LEU A 196 19.43 -1.18 13.51
N VAL A 197 19.55 -1.22 14.84
CA VAL A 197 20.16 -2.25 15.71
C VAL A 197 21.24 -3.12 15.08
#